data_AF-A0A7X1MDK9-F1
#
_entry.id   AF-A0A7X1MDK9-F1
#
_cell.length_a   1.000
_cell.length_b   1.000
_cell.length_c   1.000
_cell.angle_alpha   90.00
_cell.angle_beta   90.00
_cell.angle_gamma   90.00
#
_symmetry.space_group_name_H-M   'P 1'
#
loop_
_entity.id
_entity.type
_entity.pdbx_description
1 polymer ?
#
loop_
_entity_poly.entity_id
_entity_poly.type
_entity_poly.pdbx_seq_one_letter_code
_entity_poly.pdbx_strand_id
1 'polypeptide(L)' 'LDSRGSVERGVGIWTCDSVYGSNGQNLRFAVDARGVIRPGIAPGHAVTPVGGGAVALVEESGGSGQRWRAG' A
#
# COMPACT_ATOMS: atom_id res chain seq x y z
N LEU A 1 -3.22 -3.93 6.24
CA LEU A 1 -3.24 -3.69 4.78
C LEU A 1 -2.33 -4.75 4.16
N ASP A 2 -2.78 -5.44 3.13
CA ASP A 2 -2.05 -6.48 2.41
C ASP A 2 -1.95 -6.16 0.92
N SER A 3 -0.75 -6.23 0.34
CA SER A 3 -0.50 -6.13 -1.10
C SER A 3 -0.84 -7.42 -1.86
N ARG A 4 -1.25 -8.49 -1.17
CA ARG A 4 -1.54 -9.81 -1.76
C ARG A 4 -0.38 -10.37 -2.60
N GLY A 5 0.84 -9.95 -2.29
CA GLY A 5 2.08 -10.34 -2.98
C GLY A 5 2.21 -9.78 -4.39
N SER A 6 1.39 -8.82 -4.81
CA SER A 6 1.40 -8.28 -6.18
C SER A 6 0.75 -6.91 -6.27
N VAL A 7 1.37 -6.02 -7.04
CA VAL A 7 0.79 -4.71 -7.34
C VAL A 7 -0.51 -4.80 -8.17
N GLU A 8 -0.69 -5.88 -8.94
CA GLU A 8 -1.86 -6.11 -9.79
C GLU A 8 -3.09 -6.64 -9.04
N ARG A 9 -2.89 -7.09 -7.80
CA ARG A 9 -3.97 -7.70 -7.01
C ARG A 9 -4.65 -6.67 -6.11
N GLY A 10 -4.45 -5.37 -6.27
CA GLY A 10 -5.04 -4.35 -5.40
C GLY A 10 -4.73 -4.59 -3.91
N VAL A 11 -5.46 -3.89 -3.03
CA VAL A 11 -5.18 -3.86 -1.59
C VAL A 11 -6.26 -4.58 -0.79
N GLY A 12 -5.83 -5.49 0.09
CA GLY A 12 -6.69 -6.22 1.02
C GLY A 12 -6.48 -5.84 2.49
N ILE A 13 -7.34 -6.39 3.35
CA ILE A 13 -7.20 -6.35 4.81
C ILE A 13 -7.03 -7.78 5.34
N TRP A 14 -6.13 -7.94 6.29
CA TRP A 14 -5.80 -9.21 6.92
C TRP A 14 -5.60 -9.00 8.42
N THR A 15 -5.64 -10.09 9.19
CA THR A 15 -5.41 -10.03 10.64
C THR A 15 -4.02 -9.50 10.93
N CYS A 16 -3.88 -8.69 11.99
CA CYS A 16 -2.61 -8.04 12.32
C CYS A 16 -1.47 -9.05 12.57
N ASP A 17 -1.76 -10.16 13.27
CA ASP A 17 -0.77 -11.20 13.58
C ASP A 17 -0.17 -11.88 12.34
N SER A 18 -0.84 -11.78 11.18
CA SER A 18 -0.32 -12.33 9.93
C SER A 18 1.02 -11.71 9.50
N VAL A 19 1.41 -10.56 10.08
CA VAL A 19 2.70 -9.91 9.81
C VAL A 19 3.91 -10.76 10.20
N TYR A 20 3.74 -11.69 11.15
CA TYR A 20 4.78 -12.61 11.60
C TYR A 20 4.80 -13.93 10.82
N GLY A 21 3.84 -14.13 9.91
CA GLY A 21 3.76 -15.32 9.05
C GLY A 21 4.64 -15.24 7.80
N SER A 22 4.58 -16.29 6.99
CA SER A 22 5.34 -16.42 5.73
C SER A 22 5.06 -15.30 4.72
N ASN A 23 3.86 -14.72 4.76
CA ASN A 23 3.47 -13.60 3.90
C ASN A 23 3.67 -12.22 4.55
N GLY A 24 4.40 -12.14 5.67
CA GLY A 24 4.59 -10.92 6.45
C GLY A 24 5.08 -9.72 5.64
N GLN A 25 5.86 -9.96 4.58
CA GLN A 25 6.35 -8.90 3.69
C GLN A 25 5.24 -8.20 2.90
N ASN A 26 4.15 -8.90 2.57
CA ASN A 26 3.02 -8.32 1.85
C ASN A 26 2.22 -7.32 2.73
N LEU A 27 2.43 -7.40 4.05
CA LEU A 27 1.73 -6.61 5.07
C LEU A 27 2.55 -5.41 5.56
N ARG A 28 3.79 -5.23 5.08
CA ARG A 28 4.67 -4.13 5.49
C ARG A 28 4.61 -2.98 4.51
N PHE A 29 4.47 -1.76 5.04
CA PHE A 29 4.39 -0.52 4.28
C PHE A 29 5.30 0.52 4.90
N ALA A 30 5.97 1.30 4.07
CA ALA A 30 6.72 2.47 4.48
C ALA A 30 5.90 3.74 4.19
N VAL A 31 5.97 4.73 5.07
CA VAL A 31 5.38 6.05 4.85
C VAL A 31 6.51 7.05 4.78
N ASP A 32 6.56 7.84 3.71
CA ASP A 32 7.56 8.90 3.57
C ASP A 32 7.10 10.23 4.19
N ALA A 33 8.00 11.20 4.26
CA ALA A 33 7.72 12.54 4.82
C ALA A 33 6.66 13.34 4.06
N ARG A 34 6.29 12.91 2.85
CA ARG A 34 5.24 13.53 2.01
C ARG A 34 3.88 12.83 2.19
N GLY A 35 3.81 11.78 3.00
CA GLY A 35 2.61 10.97 3.22
C GLY A 35 2.37 9.91 2.14
N VAL A 36 3.38 9.56 1.35
CA VAL A 36 3.27 8.47 0.36
C VAL A 36 3.44 7.14 1.08
N ILE A 37 2.48 6.22 0.90
CA ILE A 37 2.47 4.89 1.50
C ILE A 37 2.93 3.86 0.45
N ARG A 38 4.06 3.19 0.67
CA ARG A 38 4.69 2.25 -0.27
C ARG A 38 4.66 0.82 0.26
N PRO A 39 4.28 -0.20 -0.53
CA PRO A 39 4.40 -1.59 -0.13
C PRO A 39 5.88 -2.00 -0.06
N GLY A 40 6.25 -2.80 0.95
CA GLY A 40 7.62 -3.28 1.11
C GLY A 40 8.10 -4.15 -0.07
N ILE A 41 7.20 -4.86 -0.73
CA ILE A 41 7.50 -5.70 -1.90
C ILE A 41 7.71 -4.91 -3.20
N ALA A 42 7.26 -3.66 -3.27
CA ALA A 42 7.33 -2.83 -4.47
C ALA A 42 7.48 -1.34 -4.13
N PRO A 43 8.68 -0.88 -3.71
CA PRO A 43 8.90 0.50 -3.27
C PRO A 43 8.61 1.57 -4.32
N GLY A 44 8.58 1.23 -5.63
CA GLY A 44 8.21 2.15 -6.71
C GLY A 44 6.70 2.41 -6.85
N HIS A 45 5.86 1.74 -6.06
CA HIS A 45 4.41 1.90 -6.09
C HIS A 45 3.90 2.61 -4.84
N ALA A 46 2.73 3.23 -4.95
CA ALA A 46 2.04 3.93 -3.87
C ALA A 46 0.58 3.50 -3.76
N VAL A 47 0.07 3.50 -2.53
CA VAL A 47 -1.37 3.36 -2.25
C VAL A 47 -2.11 4.55 -2.87
N THR A 48 -2.96 4.25 -3.85
CA THR A 48 -3.61 5.25 -4.70
C THR A 48 -5.12 5.02 -4.70
N PRO A 49 -5.95 6.05 -4.50
CA PRO A 49 -7.40 5.93 -4.66
C PRO A 49 -7.74 5.65 -6.13
N VAL A 50 -8.61 4.67 -6.37
CA VAL A 50 -9.07 4.30 -7.73
C VAL A 50 -10.58 4.47 -7.92
N GLY A 51 -11.23 5.19 -7.01
CA GLY A 51 -12.68 5.40 -7.01
C GLY A 51 -13.45 4.29 -6.29
N GLY A 52 -14.76 4.49 -6.11
CA GLY A 52 -15.64 3.48 -5.48
C GLY A 52 -15.28 3.09 -4.04
N GLY A 53 -14.53 3.94 -3.32
CA GLY A 53 -14.01 3.61 -1.99
C GLY A 53 -12.86 2.61 -1.98
N ALA A 54 -12.30 2.28 -3.15
CA ALA A 54 -11.20 1.33 -3.30
C ALA A 54 -9.85 2.04 -3.43
N VAL A 55 -8.79 1.30 -3.07
CA VAL A 55 -7.40 1.69 -3.25
C VAL A 55 -6.63 0.58 -3.96
N ALA A 56 -5.64 0.97 -4.76
CA ALA A 56 -4.75 0.07 -5.49
C ALA A 56 -3.29 0.49 -5.30
N LEU A 57 -2.38 -0.39 -5.72
CA LEU A 57 -0.95 -0.09 -5.80
C LEU A 57 -0.65 0.35 -7.23
N VAL A 58 -0.33 1.63 -7.40
CA VAL A 58 -0.03 2.23 -8.71
C VAL A 58 1.37 2.79 -8.67
N GLU A 59 2.08 2.81 -9.79
CA GLU A 59 3.39 3.47 -9.89
C GLU A 59 3.34 4.88 -9.30
N GLU A 60 4.38 5.24 -8.56
CA GLU A 60 4.47 6.58 -7.99
C GLU A 60 4.59 7.62 -9.11
N SER A 61 3.65 8.56 -9.14
CA SER A 61 3.61 9.66 -10.11
C SER A 61 4.07 11.00 -9.53
N GLY A 62 4.29 11.07 -8.21
CA GLY A 62 4.55 12.32 -7.47
C GLY A 62 3.31 13.21 -7.25
N GLY A 63 2.16 12.83 -7.83
CA GLY A 63 0.89 13.54 -7.72
C GLY A 63 0.34 13.62 -6.30
N SER A 64 -0.51 14.60 -6.04
CA SER A 64 -1.14 14.81 -4.73
C SER A 64 -2.12 13.71 -4.35
N GLY A 65 -2.70 12.99 -5.33
CA GLY A 65 -3.62 11.87 -5.09
C GLY A 65 -2.97 10.66 -4.38
N GLN A 66 -1.64 10.58 -4.35
CA GLN A 66 -0.88 9.53 -3.65
C GLN A 66 -0.38 9.96 -2.26
N ARG A 67 -0.83 11.12 -1.77
CA ARG A 67 -0.39 11.69 -0.48
C ARG A 67 -1.52 11.60 0.52
N TRP A 68 -1.30 10.80 1.55
CA TRP A 68 -2.26 10.59 2.63
C TRP A 68 -1.91 11.46 3.83
N ARG A 69 -2.93 11.96 4.52
CA ARG A 69 -2.78 12.64 5.80
C ARG A 69 -3.52 11.84 6.86
N ALA A 70 -2.92 11.70 8.03
CA ALA A 70 -3.64 11.21 9.19
C ALA A 70 -4.75 12.22 9.53
N GLY A 71 -5.89 11.70 9.98
CA GLY A 71 -7.03 12.46 10.46
C GLY A 71 -7.37 12.04 11.88
#